data_AF-L9KTH7-F1
#
_entry.id   AF-L9KTH7-F1
#
_cell.length_a   1.000
_cell.length_b   1.000
_cell.length_c   1.000
_cell.angle_alpha   90.00
_cell.angle_beta   90.00
_cell.angle_gamma   90.00
#
_symmetry.space_group_name_H-M   'P 1'
#
loop_
_entity.id
_entity.type
_entity.pdbx_description
1 polymer ?
#
loop_
_entity_poly.entity_id
_entity_poly.type
_entity_poly.pdbx_seq_one_letter_code
_entity_poly.pdbx_strand_id
1 'polypeptide(L)'
;MVNVPKTNGTFCKKCGKHQPHKLTQYKKGKDSLYAQNRKQSGYGGQTKPIFQKKAKTTKKTGLRLECVEPNCRSKRMLAVKRCKHFELRDEKRKDTPWCSPIKVKYGDVYCRAPQGGYYKTALGTRCDIRCRKGYELHGSSQLVCQSNKRWSSKVICKQKRCPTLAMPANGGFKCVDGAYFNSRCEYYCSPGYTLKGERTVTCMDNKAWSGRPASCVDMDPPRIKCPSVKERIAEPNKLTVRVSWETPEGRDTADGILTDVILKGLPPGSNFPEGDHKIQYTVYDRAENKGTCKFRVKVRVRRCGKLNAPENGYIKCSSDGDNYGATCEFSCIGGYELQGSPARVCQSNLAWSGTEPTCAAMNVNVGVRTAAALLDQFYEKRRLLIVSTPTARNLLYRLQLGMLQQAQCGLDLRHITVVELVGVFPTLVGRIRAKIMPPALALQLRLLLQIPLYSFSMVLVDKHGMDKERFISLVTPMALFNLIDTFPLRKEEMVLQAEMGQTCNT
;
A
#
# COMPACT_ATOMS: atom_id res chain seq x y z
N MET A 1 81.68 19.12 18.79
CA MET A 1 82.92 18.78 18.05
C MET A 1 83.48 20.07 17.49
N VAL A 2 84.72 20.43 17.79
CA VAL A 2 85.32 21.71 17.33
C VAL A 2 86.24 21.43 16.13
N ASN A 3 85.95 22.07 14.99
CA ASN A 3 86.81 22.00 13.81
C ASN A 3 87.92 23.03 13.94
N VAL A 4 89.18 22.58 13.89
CA VAL A 4 90.35 23.44 13.97
C VAL A 4 91.10 23.37 12.63
N PRO A 5 91.45 24.50 11.98
CA PRO A 5 92.20 24.47 10.73
C PRO A 5 93.65 24.00 10.97
N LYS A 6 94.22 23.25 10.03
CA LYS A 6 95.62 22.76 10.11
C LYS A 6 96.67 23.89 10.09
N THR A 7 96.30 25.04 9.55
CA THR A 7 97.12 26.26 9.51
C THR A 7 96.30 27.44 10.03
N ASN A 8 96.93 28.35 10.77
CA ASN A 8 96.27 29.57 11.25
C ASN A 8 97.25 30.76 11.19
N GLY A 9 96.80 31.90 10.65
CA GLY A 9 97.57 33.13 10.61
C GLY A 9 97.52 33.85 11.95
N THR A 10 98.61 33.83 12.72
CA THR A 10 98.67 34.52 14.03
C THR A 10 99.99 35.27 14.21
N PHE A 11 100.01 36.25 15.12
CA PHE A 11 101.22 37.04 15.40
C PHE A 11 102.36 36.18 15.97
N CYS A 12 103.51 36.21 15.30
CA CYS A 12 104.73 35.56 15.77
C CYS A 12 105.64 36.58 16.46
N LYS A 13 105.84 36.44 17.78
CA LYS A 13 106.69 37.35 18.56
C LYS A 13 108.15 37.41 18.05
N LYS A 14 108.69 36.30 17.55
CA LYS A 14 110.07 36.22 17.05
C LYS A 14 110.24 36.79 15.63
N CYS A 15 109.15 36.85 14.84
CA CYS A 15 109.17 37.47 13.51
C CYS A 15 108.67 38.93 13.51
N GLY A 16 108.05 39.40 14.60
CA GLY A 16 107.45 40.74 14.68
C GLY A 16 106.22 40.98 13.79
N LYS A 17 105.73 39.96 13.06
CA LYS A 17 104.58 40.06 12.14
C LYS A 17 103.67 38.83 12.22
N HIS A 18 102.45 38.94 11.67
CA HIS A 18 101.57 37.79 11.47
C HIS A 18 102.21 36.80 10.48
N GLN A 19 102.23 35.53 10.84
CA GLN A 19 102.77 34.43 10.03
C GLN A 19 101.83 33.23 10.09
N PRO A 20 101.80 32.37 9.05
CA PRO A 20 101.09 31.11 9.13
C PRO A 20 101.79 30.22 10.16
N HIS A 21 101.01 29.70 11.10
CA HIS A 21 101.47 28.71 12.07
C HIS A 21 100.83 27.37 11.73
N LYS A 22 101.64 26.32 11.72
CA LYS A 22 101.18 24.93 11.63
C LYS A 22 100.62 24.51 12.98
N LEU A 23 99.37 24.05 13.01
CA LEU A 23 98.70 23.60 14.22
C LEU A 23 98.79 22.08 14.34
N THR A 24 99.32 21.60 15.45
CA THR A 24 99.41 20.17 15.80
C THR A 24 98.88 19.93 17.21
N GLN A 25 98.43 18.71 17.52
CA GLN A 25 98.05 18.36 18.88
C GLN A 25 99.29 18.18 19.77
N TYR A 26 99.34 18.85 20.92
CA TYR A 26 100.39 18.63 21.91
C TYR A 26 100.10 17.34 22.71
N LYS A 27 101.10 16.45 22.81
CA LYS A 27 101.08 15.26 23.68
C LYS A 27 102.20 15.43 24.72
N LYS A 28 101.87 15.36 26.02
CA LYS A 28 102.86 15.37 27.12
C LYS A 28 103.64 14.04 27.12
N GLY A 29 104.98 14.09 27.23
CA GLY A 29 105.81 12.88 27.38
C GLY A 29 105.63 12.18 28.74
N LYS A 30 106.11 10.94 28.88
CA LYS A 30 106.09 10.15 30.13
C LYS A 30 106.84 10.90 31.24
N ASP A 31 106.22 11.04 32.41
CA ASP A 31 106.86 11.62 33.60
C ASP A 31 107.93 10.65 34.15
N SER A 32 109.06 11.19 34.63
CA SER A 32 110.20 10.46 35.20
C SER A 32 109.84 9.78 36.54
N LEU A 33 110.31 8.56 36.77
CA LEU A 33 110.02 7.73 37.95
C LEU A 33 110.92 8.01 39.19
N TYR A 34 111.73 9.07 39.18
CA TYR A 34 112.80 9.27 40.20
C TYR A 34 112.34 9.79 41.59
N ALA A 35 111.05 9.89 41.90
CA ALA A 35 110.60 10.48 43.17
C ALA A 35 109.47 9.70 43.86
N GLN A 36 109.69 8.44 44.20
CA GLN A 36 108.81 7.71 45.13
C GLN A 36 109.64 6.76 46.00
N ASN A 37 110.19 7.25 47.13
CA ASN A 37 110.42 6.46 48.34
C ASN A 37 110.98 7.32 49.49
N ARG A 38 110.11 8.08 50.16
CA ARG A 38 110.32 8.45 51.56
C ARG A 38 109.01 8.22 52.33
N LYS A 39 109.01 7.17 53.16
CA LYS A 39 108.01 6.94 54.20
C LYS A 39 108.50 7.62 55.47
N GLN A 40 107.64 8.39 56.12
CA GLN A 40 107.90 8.94 57.45
C GLN A 40 107.21 8.04 58.48
N SER A 41 107.97 7.51 59.43
CA SER A 41 107.48 6.78 60.60
C SER A 41 106.94 7.76 61.64
N GLY A 42 105.80 7.43 62.27
CA GLY A 42 105.17 8.25 63.32
C GLY A 42 105.56 7.82 64.73
N TYR A 43 105.39 8.74 65.68
CA TYR A 43 105.29 8.49 67.13
C TYR A 43 103.99 9.17 67.61
N GLY A 44 103.17 8.47 68.42
CA GLY A 44 102.09 9.10 69.18
C GLY A 44 100.65 8.99 68.65
N GLY A 45 100.18 7.79 68.30
CA GLY A 45 98.77 7.39 68.39
C GLY A 45 97.72 8.23 67.64
N GLN A 46 97.27 7.73 66.48
CA GLN A 46 96.18 8.23 65.62
C GLN A 46 96.36 9.62 64.96
N THR A 47 96.44 9.63 63.63
CA THR A 47 95.89 10.74 62.82
C THR A 47 95.36 10.24 61.47
N LYS A 48 94.21 10.80 61.11
CA LYS A 48 93.24 10.40 60.06
C LYS A 48 93.85 10.36 58.63
N PRO A 49 93.31 9.54 57.70
CA PRO A 49 93.61 9.70 56.29
C PRO A 49 93.10 11.05 55.80
N ILE A 50 94.02 11.88 55.29
CA ILE A 50 93.72 13.08 54.52
C ILE A 50 92.94 12.63 53.29
N PHE A 51 91.64 12.97 53.24
CA PHE A 51 90.87 12.94 52.00
C PHE A 51 91.49 13.97 51.05
N GLN A 52 92.46 13.54 50.22
CA GLN A 52 92.79 14.28 49.01
C GLN A 52 91.55 14.21 48.11
N LYS A 53 90.78 15.31 48.10
CA LYS A 53 89.82 15.59 47.03
C LYS A 53 90.55 15.31 45.72
N LYS A 54 90.15 14.25 45.01
CA LYS A 54 90.61 13.99 43.65
C LYS A 54 90.22 15.22 42.82
N ALA A 55 91.16 16.14 42.66
CA ALA A 55 91.02 17.24 41.72
C ALA A 55 90.68 16.61 40.38
N LYS A 56 89.52 16.94 39.83
CA LYS A 56 89.14 16.55 38.47
C LYS A 56 90.21 17.11 37.52
N THR A 57 91.20 16.29 37.19
CA THR A 57 92.19 16.56 36.16
C THR A 57 91.47 16.54 34.82
N THR A 58 90.83 17.65 34.48
CA THR A 58 90.48 17.94 33.09
C THR A 58 91.80 18.07 32.35
N LYS A 59 92.22 17.01 31.64
CA LYS A 59 93.33 17.05 30.67
C LYS A 59 93.04 18.22 29.72
N LYS A 60 93.67 19.38 29.94
CA LYS A 60 93.53 20.53 29.04
C LYS A 60 94.25 20.16 27.74
N THR A 61 93.49 19.82 26.71
CA THR A 61 94.02 19.56 25.38
C THR A 61 94.66 20.84 24.83
N GLY A 62 95.97 20.80 24.58
CA GLY A 62 96.74 21.92 24.04
C GLY A 62 97.03 21.74 22.56
N LEU A 63 96.95 22.83 21.79
CA LEU A 63 97.44 22.89 20.41
C LEU A 63 98.85 23.50 20.41
N ARG A 64 99.77 22.90 19.66
CA ARG A 64 101.09 23.46 19.37
C ARG A 64 101.00 24.21 18.05
N LEU A 65 101.19 25.52 18.12
CA LEU A 65 101.35 26.41 16.98
C LEU A 65 102.85 26.57 16.71
N GLU A 66 103.29 26.18 15.52
CA GLU A 66 104.68 26.32 15.08
C GLU A 66 104.74 27.27 13.89
N CYS A 67 105.48 28.37 14.03
CA CYS A 67 105.68 29.32 12.94
C CYS A 67 106.35 28.62 11.75
N VAL A 68 105.78 28.76 10.55
CA VAL A 68 106.26 28.08 9.34
C VAL A 68 107.47 28.80 8.72
N GLU A 69 107.77 30.02 9.16
CA GLU A 69 108.93 30.79 8.70
C GLU A 69 110.26 30.04 8.96
N PRO A 70 111.10 29.81 7.92
CA PRO A 70 112.25 28.89 7.98
C PRO A 70 113.23 29.18 9.13
N ASN A 71 113.52 30.46 9.37
CA ASN A 71 114.52 30.92 10.35
C ASN A 71 113.93 31.21 11.74
N CYS A 72 112.61 31.05 11.92
CA CYS A 72 111.94 31.34 13.19
C CYS A 72 111.66 30.08 14.01
N ARG A 73 110.87 29.16 13.43
CA ARG A 73 110.31 27.94 14.03
C ARG A 73 109.84 28.09 15.49
N SER A 74 109.38 29.30 15.85
CA SER A 74 108.91 29.56 17.21
C SER A 74 107.66 28.75 17.51
N LYS A 75 107.57 28.22 18.73
CA LYS A 75 106.50 27.33 19.16
C LYS A 75 105.73 27.99 20.29
N ARG A 76 104.40 28.02 20.16
CA ARG A 76 103.50 28.51 21.20
C ARG A 76 102.42 27.47 21.47
N MET A 77 102.13 27.23 22.74
CA MET A 77 100.99 26.40 23.14
C MET A 77 99.73 27.25 23.30
N LEU A 78 98.64 26.79 22.71
CA LEU A 78 97.31 27.37 22.87
C LEU A 78 96.41 26.35 23.57
N ALA A 79 95.97 26.68 24.78
CA ALA A 79 95.05 25.84 25.54
C ALA A 79 93.62 25.98 25.00
N VAL A 80 93.00 24.87 24.61
CA VAL A 80 91.60 24.85 24.18
C VAL A 80 90.70 24.76 25.41
N LYS A 81 90.11 25.90 25.82
CA LYS A 81 89.43 26.03 27.13
C LYS A 81 88.15 25.19 27.29
N ARG A 82 87.47 24.79 26.21
CA ARG A 82 86.23 23.97 26.24
C ARG A 82 86.12 23.06 25.02
N CYS A 83 86.75 21.89 25.04
CA CYS A 83 86.51 20.86 24.03
C CYS A 83 86.87 19.45 24.54
N LYS A 84 85.94 18.48 24.42
CA LYS A 84 86.20 17.06 24.71
C LYS A 84 86.86 16.32 23.53
N HIS A 85 86.61 16.75 22.29
CA HIS A 85 87.11 16.11 21.06
C HIS A 85 87.16 17.11 19.88
N PHE A 86 88.29 17.19 19.17
CA PHE A 86 88.51 18.09 18.04
C PHE A 86 89.19 17.37 16.87
N GLU A 87 88.96 17.85 15.65
CA GLU A 87 89.59 17.38 14.42
C GLU A 87 90.34 18.50 13.69
N LEU A 88 91.47 18.16 13.07
CA LEU A 88 92.25 19.05 12.21
C LEU A 88 91.82 18.83 10.75
N ARG A 89 91.15 19.80 10.13
CA ARG A 89 90.68 19.72 8.73
C ARG A 89 91.29 20.81 7.86
N ASP A 90 91.44 20.53 6.58
CA ASP A 90 91.75 21.52 5.54
C ASP A 90 90.47 22.32 5.21
N GLU A 91 90.56 23.63 4.95
CA GLU A 91 89.40 24.49 4.70
C GLU A 91 88.55 23.98 3.52
N LYS A 92 87.25 23.77 3.74
CA LYS A 92 86.30 23.48 2.64
C LYS A 92 86.12 24.73 1.78
N ARG A 93 86.42 24.64 0.48
CA ARG A 93 86.01 25.63 -0.54
C ARG A 93 84.48 25.81 -0.49
N LYS A 94 84.02 27.06 -0.40
CA LYS A 94 82.64 27.46 -0.67
C LYS A 94 82.49 27.64 -2.19
N ASP A 95 81.99 26.63 -2.88
CA ASP A 95 81.67 26.74 -4.31
C ASP A 95 80.14 26.89 -4.49
N THR A 96 79.73 28.00 -5.11
CA THR A 96 78.33 28.41 -5.29
C THR A 96 77.68 27.67 -6.48
N PRO A 97 76.50 27.02 -6.32
CA PRO A 97 75.82 26.35 -7.43
C PRO A 97 75.36 27.35 -8.51
N TRP A 98 75.45 26.96 -9.80
CA TRP A 98 75.09 27.84 -10.94
C TRP A 98 73.59 28.09 -11.05
N CYS A 99 72.76 27.04 -11.04
CA CYS A 99 71.31 27.12 -10.86
C CYS A 99 70.90 26.69 -9.44
N SER A 100 69.76 27.18 -8.95
CA SER A 100 69.23 26.74 -7.65
C SER A 100 68.84 25.25 -7.68
N PRO A 101 69.00 24.51 -6.55
CA PRO A 101 68.57 23.12 -6.47
C PRO A 101 67.07 22.98 -6.74
N ILE A 102 66.71 22.10 -7.68
CA ILE A 102 65.30 21.82 -8.00
C ILE A 102 64.68 21.01 -6.87
N LYS A 103 63.56 21.49 -6.32
CA LYS A 103 62.70 20.75 -5.40
C LYS A 103 61.30 20.65 -5.99
N VAL A 104 60.95 19.50 -6.55
CA VAL A 104 59.59 19.22 -7.02
C VAL A 104 58.84 18.49 -5.91
N LYS A 105 57.76 19.09 -5.40
CA LYS A 105 56.87 18.39 -4.45
C LYS A 105 56.13 17.27 -5.20
N TYR A 106 56.11 16.07 -4.63
CA TYR A 106 55.45 14.88 -5.21
C TYR A 106 55.98 14.44 -6.58
N GLY A 107 57.24 14.75 -6.88
CA GLY A 107 57.94 14.30 -8.08
C GLY A 107 59.41 14.02 -7.82
N ASP A 108 59.98 13.16 -8.65
CA ASP A 108 61.37 12.76 -8.62
C ASP A 108 62.13 13.44 -9.77
N VAL A 109 63.35 13.89 -9.48
CA VAL A 109 64.16 14.70 -10.39
C VAL A 109 65.45 13.96 -10.72
N TYR A 110 65.64 13.64 -12.00
CA TYR A 110 66.81 12.92 -12.48
C TYR A 110 67.67 13.85 -13.34
N CYS A 111 68.73 14.40 -12.74
CA CYS A 111 69.63 15.34 -13.40
C CYS A 111 70.89 14.68 -13.94
N ARG A 112 71.28 15.05 -15.16
CA ARG A 112 72.53 14.68 -15.84
C ARG A 112 73.32 15.95 -16.15
N ALA A 113 74.50 16.08 -15.54
CA ALA A 113 75.42 17.18 -15.82
C ALA A 113 76.21 16.91 -17.12
N PRO A 114 76.58 17.94 -17.89
CA PRO A 114 77.50 17.76 -19.02
C PRO A 114 78.83 17.19 -18.49
N GLN A 115 79.37 16.15 -19.14
CA GLN A 115 80.66 15.50 -18.82
C GLN A 115 80.72 14.71 -17.50
N GLY A 116 79.59 14.28 -16.93
CA GLY A 116 79.59 13.43 -15.72
C GLY A 116 80.05 14.14 -14.44
N GLY A 117 80.04 15.49 -14.45
CA GLY A 117 80.43 16.30 -13.31
C GLY A 117 79.63 15.95 -12.04
N TYR A 118 80.30 16.03 -10.89
CA TYR A 118 79.76 15.66 -9.57
C TYR A 118 78.53 16.49 -9.15
N TYR A 119 78.26 17.63 -9.81
CA TYR A 119 77.27 18.62 -9.38
C TYR A 119 76.05 18.69 -10.31
N LYS A 120 74.87 18.36 -9.77
CA LYS A 120 73.56 18.32 -10.46
C LYS A 120 72.94 19.70 -10.80
N THR A 121 73.70 20.79 -10.70
CA THR A 121 73.22 22.18 -10.84
C THR A 121 74.16 23.07 -11.67
N ALA A 122 75.05 22.48 -12.46
CA ALA A 122 75.97 23.21 -13.34
C ALA A 122 75.25 23.72 -14.61
N LEU A 123 75.82 24.74 -15.26
CA LEU A 123 75.35 25.25 -16.55
C LEU A 123 75.19 24.10 -17.57
N GLY A 124 74.06 24.04 -18.28
CA GLY A 124 73.78 22.99 -19.27
C GLY A 124 73.29 21.65 -18.68
N THR A 125 73.17 21.51 -17.36
CA THR A 125 72.57 20.31 -16.73
C THR A 125 71.14 20.11 -17.22
N ARG A 126 70.82 18.88 -17.65
CA ARG A 126 69.48 18.47 -18.06
C ARG A 126 68.84 17.61 -16.98
N CYS A 127 67.65 17.98 -16.54
CA CYS A 127 66.91 17.23 -15.53
C CYS A 127 65.59 16.73 -16.08
N ASP A 128 65.39 15.43 -16.03
CA ASP A 128 64.12 14.78 -16.36
C ASP A 128 63.24 14.74 -15.09
N ILE A 129 62.00 15.22 -15.23
CA ILE A 129 61.04 15.31 -14.14
C ILE A 129 60.01 14.20 -14.29
N ARG A 130 59.83 13.38 -13.25
CA ARG A 130 58.78 12.36 -13.18
C ARG A 130 57.90 12.60 -11.97
N CYS A 131 56.61 12.81 -12.17
CA CYS A 131 55.66 12.93 -11.06
C CYS A 131 55.36 11.55 -10.46
N ARG A 132 55.11 11.50 -9.16
CA ARG A 132 54.66 10.27 -8.48
C ARG A 132 53.26 9.89 -8.96
N LYS A 133 52.91 8.60 -8.82
CA LYS A 133 51.56 8.09 -9.16
C LYS A 133 50.47 8.95 -8.48
N GLY A 134 49.41 9.30 -9.21
CA GLY A 134 48.38 10.21 -8.73
C GLY A 134 48.66 11.70 -8.93
N TYR A 135 49.83 12.08 -9.45
CA TYR A 135 50.16 13.45 -9.83
C TYR A 135 50.43 13.54 -11.33
N GLU A 136 49.99 14.63 -11.94
CA GLU A 136 50.26 14.98 -13.33
C GLU A 136 51.29 16.09 -13.44
N LEU A 137 52.09 16.02 -14.49
CA LEU A 137 53.11 17.00 -14.78
C LEU A 137 52.49 18.22 -15.44
N HIS A 138 52.65 19.39 -14.83
CA HIS A 138 52.28 20.67 -15.41
C HIS A 138 53.54 21.50 -15.70
N GLY A 139 53.89 21.64 -16.97
CA GLY A 139 55.13 22.26 -17.46
C GLY A 139 55.97 21.29 -18.31
N SER A 140 57.23 21.64 -18.59
CA SER A 140 58.14 20.80 -19.38
C SER A 140 58.62 19.57 -18.59
N SER A 141 58.66 18.39 -19.23
CA SER A 141 59.22 17.15 -18.66
C SER A 141 60.74 17.18 -18.55
N GLN A 142 61.40 18.09 -19.25
CA GLN A 142 62.84 18.30 -19.17
C GLN A 142 63.17 19.76 -18.86
N LEU A 143 64.06 19.96 -17.90
CA LEU A 143 64.61 21.25 -17.53
C LEU A 143 66.08 21.35 -17.90
N VAL A 144 66.50 22.53 -18.34
CA VAL A 144 67.90 22.84 -18.65
C VAL A 144 68.36 24.05 -17.82
N CYS A 145 69.52 23.95 -17.18
CA CYS A 145 70.12 25.09 -16.47
C CYS A 145 70.76 26.05 -17.49
N GLN A 146 70.27 27.29 -17.54
CA GLN A 146 70.63 28.30 -18.54
C GLN A 146 71.72 29.27 -18.05
N SER A 147 72.30 30.04 -18.98
CA SER A 147 73.36 31.02 -18.70
C SER A 147 72.92 32.13 -17.73
N ASN A 148 71.63 32.44 -17.71
CA ASN A 148 70.98 33.39 -16.79
C ASN A 148 70.84 32.89 -15.34
N LYS A 149 71.45 31.74 -14.98
CA LYS A 149 71.39 31.11 -13.65
C LYS A 149 69.97 30.66 -13.24
N ARG A 150 69.06 30.45 -14.20
CA ARG A 150 67.71 29.94 -14.00
C ARG A 150 67.47 28.66 -14.80
N TRP A 151 66.46 27.90 -14.40
CA TRP A 151 65.98 26.74 -15.16
C TRP A 151 65.07 27.19 -16.31
N SER A 152 65.09 26.44 -17.42
CA SER A 152 64.36 26.74 -18.65
C SER A 152 62.84 26.91 -18.48
N SER A 153 62.23 26.22 -17.51
CA SER A 153 60.82 26.40 -17.17
C SER A 153 60.57 26.12 -15.69
N LYS A 154 59.36 26.46 -15.24
CA LYS A 154 58.85 26.07 -13.93
C LYS A 154 57.97 24.83 -14.08
N VAL A 155 58.15 23.86 -13.19
CA VAL A 155 57.43 22.57 -13.25
C VAL A 155 56.76 22.29 -11.92
N ILE A 156 55.53 21.81 -11.99
CA ILE A 156 54.71 21.51 -10.82
C ILE A 156 54.02 20.16 -11.06
N CYS A 157 54.19 19.22 -10.12
CA CYS A 157 53.36 18.01 -10.08
C CYS A 157 52.06 18.36 -9.36
N LYS A 158 50.95 18.49 -10.10
CA LYS A 158 49.62 18.74 -9.56
C LYS A 158 48.92 17.42 -9.33
N GLN A 159 48.16 17.29 -8.23
CA GLN A 159 47.41 16.07 -7.96
C GLN A 159 46.32 15.88 -9.02
N LYS A 160 46.22 14.67 -9.58
CA LYS A 160 45.18 14.32 -10.55
C LYS A 160 43.81 14.38 -9.87
N ARG A 161 42.82 14.85 -10.62
CA ARG A 161 41.42 14.94 -10.20
C ARG A 161 40.51 14.33 -11.26
N CYS A 162 39.52 13.58 -10.81
CA CYS A 162 38.42 13.09 -11.63
C CYS A 162 37.35 14.18 -11.80
N PRO A 163 36.43 14.04 -12.78
CA PRO A 163 35.26 14.91 -12.89
C PRO A 163 34.43 14.91 -11.61
N THR A 164 33.88 16.08 -11.25
CA THR A 164 32.97 16.20 -10.12
C THR A 164 31.73 15.34 -10.36
N LEU A 165 31.39 14.49 -9.39
CA LEU A 165 30.19 13.65 -9.45
C LEU A 165 28.93 14.52 -9.33
N ALA A 166 27.90 14.22 -10.13
CA ALA A 166 26.59 14.84 -10.00
C ALA A 166 25.83 14.22 -8.81
N MET A 167 25.06 15.05 -8.09
CA MET A 167 24.23 14.56 -6.99
C MET A 167 23.08 13.71 -7.56
N PRO A 168 22.90 12.45 -7.13
CA PRO A 168 21.75 11.66 -7.57
C PRO A 168 20.45 12.25 -7.00
N ALA A 169 19.37 12.20 -7.78
CA ALA A 169 18.04 12.53 -7.28
C ALA A 169 17.65 11.55 -6.16
N ASN A 170 17.00 12.04 -5.10
CA ASN A 170 16.57 11.24 -3.93
C ASN A 170 17.71 10.45 -3.26
N GLY A 171 18.91 11.03 -3.23
CA GLY A 171 20.07 10.45 -2.56
C GLY A 171 21.25 11.40 -2.49
N GLY A 172 22.42 10.85 -2.23
CA GLY A 172 23.67 11.59 -2.19
C GLY A 172 24.89 10.69 -2.27
N PHE A 173 26.06 11.30 -2.16
CA PHE A 173 27.31 10.57 -2.04
C PHE A 173 28.26 11.26 -1.06
N LYS A 174 29.13 10.48 -0.44
CA LYS A 174 30.17 10.97 0.48
C LYS A 174 31.53 10.49 0.00
N CYS A 175 32.43 11.43 -0.26
CA CYS A 175 33.80 11.16 -0.67
C CYS A 175 34.79 11.37 0.48
N VAL A 176 35.81 10.53 0.55
CA VAL A 176 36.89 10.67 1.55
C VAL A 176 37.75 11.91 1.30
N ASP A 177 38.14 12.14 0.05
CA ASP A 177 39.00 13.25 -0.36
C ASP A 177 38.51 13.83 -1.69
N GLY A 178 37.27 14.32 -1.71
CA GLY A 178 36.64 14.93 -2.89
C GLY A 178 36.82 14.10 -4.18
N ALA A 179 37.23 14.76 -5.27
CA ALA A 179 37.50 14.12 -6.56
C ALA A 179 38.99 13.86 -6.83
N TYR A 180 39.83 13.80 -5.79
CA TYR A 180 41.27 13.54 -5.96
C TYR A 180 41.56 12.07 -6.26
N PHE A 181 42.70 11.80 -6.90
CA PHE A 181 43.19 10.44 -7.15
C PHE A 181 43.16 9.55 -5.89
N ASN A 182 42.70 8.31 -6.04
CA ASN A 182 42.44 7.34 -4.96
C ASN A 182 41.36 7.73 -3.94
N SER A 183 40.67 8.86 -4.10
CA SER A 183 39.49 9.17 -3.29
C SER A 183 38.38 8.14 -3.58
N ARG A 184 37.80 7.58 -2.52
CA ARG A 184 36.64 6.68 -2.56
C ARG A 184 35.39 7.46 -2.23
N CYS A 185 34.38 7.37 -3.09
CA CYS A 185 33.07 7.96 -2.89
C CYS A 185 32.02 6.85 -2.72
N GLU A 186 31.21 6.96 -1.69
CA GLU A 186 30.12 6.03 -1.38
C GLU A 186 28.77 6.71 -1.57
N TYR A 187 27.90 6.07 -2.36
CA TYR A 187 26.55 6.53 -2.63
C TYR A 187 25.55 5.99 -1.59
N TYR A 188 24.56 6.80 -1.27
CA TYR A 188 23.45 6.44 -0.40
C TYR A 188 22.15 7.04 -0.95
N CYS A 189 21.02 6.39 -0.67
CA CYS A 189 19.70 6.84 -1.10
C CYS A 189 18.87 7.32 0.09
N SER A 190 17.94 8.24 -0.17
CA SER A 190 16.92 8.63 0.80
C SER A 190 16.00 7.45 1.13
N PRO A 191 15.30 7.46 2.28
CA PRO A 191 14.33 6.41 2.62
C PRO A 191 13.31 6.19 1.51
N GLY A 192 12.96 4.93 1.23
CA GLY A 192 12.07 4.54 0.14
C GLY A 192 12.75 4.37 -1.23
N TYR A 193 14.04 4.72 -1.36
CA TYR A 193 14.77 4.55 -2.61
C TYR A 193 15.88 3.52 -2.49
N THR A 194 16.00 2.68 -3.51
CA THR A 194 17.04 1.65 -3.62
C THR A 194 18.13 2.07 -4.61
N LEU A 195 19.37 1.75 -4.28
CA LEU A 195 20.54 2.11 -5.07
C LEU A 195 20.70 1.16 -6.26
N LYS A 196 20.67 1.71 -7.48
CA LYS A 196 20.92 0.99 -8.73
C LYS A 196 22.26 1.41 -9.32
N GLY A 197 23.24 0.51 -9.29
CA GLY A 197 24.59 0.74 -9.78
C GLY A 197 25.67 0.38 -8.76
N GLU A 198 26.88 0.91 -8.93
CA GLU A 198 27.98 0.67 -7.99
C GLU A 198 27.85 1.53 -6.74
N ARG A 199 27.76 0.89 -5.57
CA ARG A 199 27.69 1.58 -4.27
C ARG A 199 28.90 2.47 -4.01
N THR A 200 30.08 2.08 -4.50
CA THR A 200 31.32 2.84 -4.28
C THR A 200 32.14 2.97 -5.54
N VAL A 201 32.58 4.19 -5.83
CA VAL A 201 33.47 4.51 -6.96
C VAL A 201 34.78 5.11 -6.46
N THR A 202 35.88 4.81 -7.15
CA THR A 202 37.23 5.30 -6.79
C THR A 202 37.84 6.08 -7.95
N CYS A 203 38.47 7.22 -7.67
CA CYS A 203 39.12 8.02 -8.71
C CYS A 203 40.44 7.38 -9.16
N MET A 204 40.49 6.94 -10.43
CA MET A 204 41.60 6.19 -11.00
C MET A 204 42.68 7.10 -11.60
N ASP A 205 43.84 6.52 -11.93
CA ASP A 205 45.01 7.26 -12.43
C ASP A 205 44.80 7.87 -13.84
N ASN A 206 43.83 7.35 -14.59
CA ASN A 206 43.39 7.87 -15.89
C ASN A 206 42.41 9.06 -15.75
N LYS A 207 42.20 9.58 -14.53
CA LYS A 207 41.25 10.67 -14.22
C LYS A 207 39.77 10.30 -14.47
N ALA A 208 39.45 9.01 -14.50
CA ALA A 208 38.08 8.53 -14.54
C ALA A 208 37.71 7.80 -13.23
N TRP A 209 36.43 7.75 -12.91
CA TRP A 209 35.92 6.94 -11.81
C TRP A 209 35.89 5.46 -12.20
N SER A 210 36.12 4.57 -11.24
CA SER A 210 36.22 3.11 -11.44
C SER A 210 34.97 2.45 -12.04
N GLY A 211 33.82 3.08 -11.88
CA GLY A 211 32.53 2.58 -12.37
C GLY A 211 31.56 3.71 -12.67
N ARG A 212 30.34 3.34 -13.07
CA ARG A 212 29.29 4.31 -13.38
C ARG A 212 28.66 4.84 -12.09
N PRO A 213 28.34 6.15 -12.01
CA PRO A 213 27.58 6.73 -10.91
C PRO A 213 26.28 5.94 -10.67
N ALA A 214 25.97 5.67 -9.41
CA ALA A 214 24.71 5.01 -9.05
C ALA A 214 23.54 6.01 -9.09
N SER A 215 22.34 5.50 -9.38
CA SER A 215 21.09 6.24 -9.25
C SER A 215 20.21 5.65 -8.15
N CYS A 216 19.38 6.48 -7.53
CA CYS A 216 18.39 6.05 -6.56
C CYS A 216 17.04 5.93 -7.27
N VAL A 217 16.46 4.73 -7.22
CA VAL A 217 15.17 4.42 -7.84
C VAL A 217 14.25 3.81 -6.81
N ASP A 218 12.99 4.20 -6.85
CA ASP A 218 11.96 3.57 -6.04
C ASP A 218 11.57 2.24 -6.71
N MET A 219 11.56 1.18 -5.91
CA MET A 219 11.19 -0.18 -6.31
C MET A 219 10.16 -0.78 -5.36
N ASP A 220 9.85 -0.10 -4.26
CA ASP A 220 8.99 -0.65 -3.22
C ASP A 220 7.53 -0.34 -3.58
N PRO A 221 6.64 -1.34 -3.67
CA PRO A 221 5.26 -1.06 -4.00
C PRO A 221 4.53 -0.38 -2.84
N PRO A 222 3.58 0.52 -3.14
CA PRO A 222 2.80 1.20 -2.12
C PRO A 222 1.96 0.23 -1.29
N ARG A 223 1.89 0.47 0.02
CA ARG A 223 1.11 -0.33 0.97
C ARG A 223 -0.29 0.25 1.14
N ILE A 224 -1.32 -0.58 0.99
CA ILE A 224 -2.72 -0.18 1.12
C ILE A 224 -3.41 -0.99 2.22
N LYS A 225 -4.08 -0.31 3.15
CA LYS A 225 -4.82 -0.97 4.24
C LYS A 225 -6.21 -1.39 3.76
N CYS A 226 -6.54 -2.68 3.86
CA CYS A 226 -7.84 -3.18 3.43
C CYS A 226 -8.95 -2.97 4.47
N PRO A 227 -10.15 -2.53 4.04
CA PRO A 227 -11.33 -2.56 4.89
C PRO A 227 -11.68 -3.99 5.34
N SER A 228 -12.11 -4.15 6.59
CA SER A 228 -12.50 -5.42 7.21
C SER A 228 -14.03 -5.64 7.16
N VAL A 229 -14.66 -5.34 6.02
CA VAL A 229 -16.12 -5.42 5.90
C VAL A 229 -16.60 -6.86 6.07
N LYS A 230 -17.40 -7.08 7.12
CA LYS A 230 -18.05 -8.37 7.46
C LYS A 230 -19.34 -8.55 6.65
N GLU A 231 -19.82 -9.81 6.62
CA GLU A 231 -21.10 -10.19 6.02
C GLU A 231 -22.25 -9.23 6.43
N ARG A 232 -23.19 -9.00 5.51
CA ARG A 232 -24.39 -8.18 5.72
C ARG A 232 -25.64 -8.96 5.36
N ILE A 233 -26.69 -8.75 6.14
CA ILE A 233 -28.00 -9.39 5.93
C ILE A 233 -28.93 -8.34 5.32
N ALA A 234 -29.72 -8.73 4.32
CA ALA A 234 -30.72 -7.85 3.73
C ALA A 234 -31.83 -7.49 4.73
N GLU A 235 -32.34 -6.26 4.60
CA GLU A 235 -33.48 -5.76 5.38
C GLU A 235 -34.79 -6.51 5.02
N PRO A 236 -35.84 -6.42 5.86
CA PRO A 236 -37.13 -7.05 5.57
C PRO A 236 -37.69 -6.61 4.21
N ASN A 237 -38.21 -7.57 3.44
CA ASN A 237 -38.83 -7.35 2.13
C ASN A 237 -37.86 -6.74 1.08
N LYS A 238 -36.54 -6.91 1.27
CA LYS A 238 -35.49 -6.48 0.34
C LYS A 238 -34.58 -7.65 -0.04
N LEU A 239 -34.04 -7.59 -1.24
CA LEU A 239 -33.02 -8.52 -1.76
C LEU A 239 -31.63 -7.89 -1.84
N THR A 240 -31.55 -6.60 -1.52
CA THR A 240 -30.31 -5.82 -1.56
C THR A 240 -30.06 -5.19 -0.19
N VAL A 241 -28.80 -4.90 0.09
CA VAL A 241 -28.38 -4.19 1.30
C VAL A 241 -27.43 -3.07 0.93
N ARG A 242 -27.59 -1.91 1.56
CA ARG A 242 -26.67 -0.78 1.38
C ARG A 242 -25.40 -1.05 2.19
N VAL A 243 -24.26 -1.10 1.52
CA VAL A 243 -22.96 -1.39 2.17
C VAL A 243 -22.01 -0.24 1.94
N SER A 244 -21.53 0.37 3.02
CA SER A 244 -20.52 1.43 3.00
C SER A 244 -19.26 1.00 3.76
N TRP A 245 -18.13 1.53 3.30
CA TRP A 245 -16.83 1.42 3.95
C TRP A 245 -16.00 2.65 3.62
N GLU A 246 -14.99 2.92 4.45
CA GLU A 246 -14.04 4.01 4.21
C GLU A 246 -13.12 3.66 3.03
N THR A 247 -12.94 4.60 2.11
CA THR A 247 -12.03 4.44 0.98
C THR A 247 -10.60 4.25 1.50
N PRO A 248 -9.93 3.15 1.18
CA PRO A 248 -8.61 2.85 1.72
C PRO A 248 -7.56 3.80 1.15
N GLU A 249 -6.65 4.26 2.01
CA GLU A 249 -5.52 5.10 1.61
C GLU A 249 -4.28 4.25 1.31
N GLY A 250 -3.59 4.59 0.22
CA GLY A 250 -2.25 4.06 -0.07
C GLY A 250 -1.19 4.85 0.69
N ARG A 251 -0.19 4.16 1.21
CA ARG A 251 1.00 4.78 1.78
C ARG A 251 2.25 4.15 1.21
N ASP A 252 3.12 5.00 0.69
CA ASP A 252 4.44 4.64 0.21
C ASP A 252 5.55 5.32 1.03
N THR A 253 6.73 4.71 1.07
CA THR A 253 7.87 5.22 1.84
C THR A 253 8.59 6.37 1.14
N ALA A 254 8.64 6.37 -0.20
CA ALA A 254 9.22 7.41 -1.02
C ALA A 254 8.24 8.59 -1.25
N ASP A 255 6.98 8.29 -1.54
CA ASP A 255 5.98 9.31 -1.95
C ASP A 255 5.00 9.74 -0.85
N GLY A 256 4.94 9.04 0.29
CA GLY A 256 4.06 9.38 1.40
C GLY A 256 2.62 8.87 1.22
N ILE A 257 1.61 9.74 1.25
CA ILE A 257 0.19 9.34 1.16
C ILE A 257 -0.28 9.45 -0.29
N LEU A 258 -0.84 8.35 -0.81
CA LEU A 258 -1.37 8.23 -2.16
C LEU A 258 -2.91 8.18 -2.08
N THR A 259 -3.56 9.27 -2.49
CA THR A 259 -5.03 9.43 -2.44
C THR A 259 -5.74 8.95 -3.70
N ASP A 260 -5.02 8.87 -4.82
CA ASP A 260 -5.58 8.39 -6.08
C ASP A 260 -5.65 6.86 -6.09
N VAL A 261 -6.84 6.34 -5.79
CA VAL A 261 -7.11 4.90 -5.69
C VAL A 261 -8.16 4.49 -6.72
N ILE A 262 -7.82 3.48 -7.50
CA ILE A 262 -8.69 2.94 -8.54
C ILE A 262 -9.54 1.82 -7.95
N LEU A 263 -10.86 2.01 -7.96
CA LEU A 263 -11.83 1.02 -7.54
C LEU A 263 -12.23 0.11 -8.71
N LYS A 264 -12.21 -1.20 -8.48
CA LYS A 264 -12.85 -2.21 -9.31
C LYS A 264 -13.90 -2.96 -8.49
N GLY A 265 -15.17 -2.78 -8.86
CA GLY A 265 -16.33 -3.35 -8.16
C GLY A 265 -17.42 -2.30 -7.94
N LEU A 266 -18.43 -2.67 -7.17
CA LEU A 266 -19.49 -1.75 -6.74
C LEU A 266 -18.94 -0.72 -5.73
N PRO A 267 -19.33 0.56 -5.82
CA PRO A 267 -18.83 1.62 -4.96
C PRO A 267 -19.38 1.54 -3.52
N PRO A 268 -18.66 2.08 -2.53
CA PRO A 268 -19.19 2.18 -1.17
C PRO A 268 -20.46 3.02 -1.16
N GLY A 269 -21.44 2.59 -0.37
CA GLY A 269 -22.74 3.25 -0.23
C GLY A 269 -23.77 2.84 -1.28
N SER A 270 -23.45 1.94 -2.21
CA SER A 270 -24.41 1.36 -3.17
C SER A 270 -25.22 0.20 -2.58
N ASN A 271 -26.25 -0.24 -3.31
CA ASN A 271 -27.05 -1.41 -2.99
C ASN A 271 -26.41 -2.67 -3.57
N PHE A 272 -26.04 -3.61 -2.71
CA PHE A 272 -25.45 -4.88 -3.09
C PHE A 272 -26.52 -5.97 -3.13
N PRO A 273 -26.70 -6.70 -4.24
CA PRO A 273 -27.62 -7.84 -4.30
C PRO A 273 -27.05 -9.05 -3.55
N GLU A 274 -27.90 -10.06 -3.35
CA GLU A 274 -27.49 -11.35 -2.76
C GLU A 274 -26.26 -11.94 -3.46
N GLY A 275 -25.29 -12.41 -2.68
CA GLY A 275 -24.09 -13.08 -3.19
C GLY A 275 -22.76 -12.50 -2.67
N ASP A 276 -21.68 -12.99 -3.28
CA ASP A 276 -20.30 -12.64 -2.93
C ASP A 276 -19.71 -11.61 -3.91
N HIS A 277 -19.54 -10.37 -3.44
CA HIS A 277 -19.03 -9.27 -4.25
C HIS A 277 -17.55 -9.02 -3.99
N LYS A 278 -16.71 -9.19 -5.01
CA LYS A 278 -15.26 -8.96 -4.92
C LYS A 278 -14.96 -7.48 -5.19
N ILE A 279 -14.38 -6.81 -4.21
CA ILE A 279 -13.95 -5.42 -4.33
C ILE A 279 -12.43 -5.36 -4.36
N GLN A 280 -11.89 -4.58 -5.29
CA GLN A 280 -10.45 -4.39 -5.44
C GLN A 280 -10.13 -2.90 -5.53
N TYR A 281 -9.21 -2.45 -4.69
CA TYR A 281 -8.58 -1.15 -4.79
C TYR A 281 -7.14 -1.31 -5.29
N THR A 282 -6.74 -0.43 -6.20
CA THR A 282 -5.40 -0.39 -6.76
C THR A 282 -4.85 1.02 -6.61
N VAL A 283 -3.62 1.14 -6.16
CA VAL A 283 -2.90 2.41 -6.05
C VAL A 283 -1.55 2.29 -6.74
N TYR A 284 -1.13 3.36 -7.41
CA TYR A 284 0.16 3.47 -8.07
C TYR A 284 0.97 4.57 -7.38
N ASP A 285 2.27 4.35 -7.22
CA ASP A 285 3.21 5.39 -6.82
C ASP A 285 3.70 6.19 -8.05
N ARG A 286 4.60 7.16 -7.86
CA ARG A 286 5.17 7.95 -8.96
C ARG A 286 6.19 7.18 -9.80
N ALA A 287 6.71 6.07 -9.28
CA ALA A 287 7.59 5.15 -10.00
C ALA A 287 6.82 4.04 -10.74
N GLU A 288 5.49 4.14 -10.78
CA GLU A 288 4.55 3.18 -11.37
C GLU A 288 4.51 1.80 -10.68
N ASN A 289 5.05 1.64 -9.47
CA ASN A 289 4.84 0.40 -8.71
C ASN A 289 3.40 0.33 -8.21
N LYS A 290 2.90 -0.91 -8.10
CA LYS A 290 1.48 -1.19 -7.90
C LYS A 290 1.19 -1.83 -6.55
N GLY A 291 0.37 -1.15 -5.75
CA GLY A 291 -0.24 -1.69 -4.54
C GLY A 291 -1.68 -2.15 -4.81
N THR A 292 -2.06 -3.33 -4.32
CA THR A 292 -3.45 -3.80 -4.45
C THR A 292 -4.02 -4.30 -3.14
N CYS A 293 -5.26 -3.92 -2.87
CA CYS A 293 -6.07 -4.43 -1.78
C CYS A 293 -7.30 -5.15 -2.36
N LYS A 294 -7.60 -6.35 -1.88
CA LYS A 294 -8.77 -7.13 -2.29
C LYS A 294 -9.55 -7.59 -1.06
N PHE A 295 -10.85 -7.32 -1.03
CA PHE A 295 -11.75 -7.83 0.00
C PHE A 295 -13.09 -8.25 -0.61
N ARG A 296 -13.93 -8.91 0.18
CA ARG A 296 -15.23 -9.44 -0.27
C ARG A 296 -16.34 -8.89 0.61
N VAL A 297 -17.42 -8.46 -0.02
CA VAL A 297 -18.67 -8.09 0.62
C VAL A 297 -19.67 -9.21 0.37
N LYS A 298 -20.00 -9.97 1.42
CA LYS A 298 -20.95 -11.08 1.34
C LYS A 298 -22.32 -10.62 1.82
N VAL A 299 -23.30 -10.67 0.93
CA VAL A 299 -24.70 -10.33 1.21
C VAL A 299 -25.50 -11.62 1.28
N ARG A 300 -26.16 -11.85 2.42
CA ARG A 300 -27.08 -12.97 2.59
C ARG A 300 -28.51 -12.47 2.69
N VAL A 301 -29.42 -13.10 1.95
CA VAL A 301 -30.86 -12.95 2.15
C VAL A 301 -31.33 -14.15 2.97
N ARG A 302 -32.04 -13.89 4.06
CA ARG A 302 -32.65 -14.95 4.87
C ARG A 302 -33.93 -15.38 4.15
N ARG A 303 -34.12 -16.68 3.94
CA ARG A 303 -35.26 -17.23 3.20
C ARG A 303 -35.98 -18.28 4.03
N CYS A 304 -37.31 -18.21 4.05
CA CYS A 304 -38.18 -19.25 4.60
C CYS A 304 -38.37 -20.39 3.59
N GLY A 305 -39.05 -21.47 3.99
CA GLY A 305 -39.46 -22.50 3.03
C GLY A 305 -40.44 -21.94 2.00
N LYS A 306 -40.32 -22.31 0.72
CA LYS A 306 -41.22 -21.84 -0.34
C LYS A 306 -42.66 -22.29 -0.06
N LEU A 307 -43.60 -21.35 -0.04
CA LEU A 307 -45.03 -21.66 0.06
C LEU A 307 -45.60 -22.00 -1.31
N ASN A 308 -46.59 -22.90 -1.30
CA ASN A 308 -47.36 -23.27 -2.48
C ASN A 308 -48.78 -22.71 -2.36
N ALA A 309 -49.46 -22.55 -3.49
CA ALA A 309 -50.88 -22.21 -3.49
C ALA A 309 -51.68 -23.35 -2.84
N PRO A 310 -52.68 -23.04 -1.98
CA PRO A 310 -53.58 -24.06 -1.45
C PRO A 310 -54.41 -24.66 -2.58
N GLU A 311 -54.82 -25.92 -2.42
CA GLU A 311 -55.75 -26.56 -3.34
C GLU A 311 -57.04 -25.75 -3.43
N ASN A 312 -57.57 -25.52 -4.63
CA ASN A 312 -58.73 -24.64 -4.86
C ASN A 312 -58.51 -23.18 -4.38
N GLY A 313 -57.27 -22.72 -4.36
CA GLY A 313 -56.95 -21.34 -4.04
C GLY A 313 -55.67 -20.86 -4.70
N TYR A 314 -55.23 -19.69 -4.25
CA TYR A 314 -54.11 -18.97 -4.81
C TYR A 314 -53.31 -18.20 -3.77
N ILE A 315 -52.07 -17.88 -4.14
CA ILE A 315 -51.10 -17.16 -3.33
C ILE A 315 -50.50 -16.01 -4.15
N LYS A 316 -50.42 -14.82 -3.54
CA LYS A 316 -49.72 -13.64 -4.08
C LYS A 316 -48.70 -13.18 -3.05
N CYS A 317 -47.42 -13.16 -3.41
CA CYS A 317 -46.37 -12.79 -2.49
C CYS A 317 -45.66 -11.49 -2.89
N SER A 318 -45.14 -10.76 -1.90
CA SER A 318 -44.26 -9.61 -2.10
C SER A 318 -42.81 -10.04 -2.37
N SER A 319 -42.04 -9.16 -3.00
CA SER A 319 -40.60 -9.34 -3.26
C SER A 319 -40.28 -10.64 -4.02
N ASP A 320 -39.56 -11.59 -3.41
CA ASP A 320 -39.11 -12.85 -4.04
C ASP A 320 -39.91 -14.06 -3.54
N GLY A 321 -40.96 -13.81 -2.75
CA GLY A 321 -41.91 -14.82 -2.27
C GLY A 321 -41.49 -15.62 -1.04
N ASP A 322 -40.19 -15.70 -0.73
CA ASP A 322 -39.69 -16.44 0.44
C ASP A 322 -38.67 -15.67 1.29
N ASN A 323 -38.27 -14.47 0.87
CA ASN A 323 -37.28 -13.68 1.58
C ASN A 323 -37.83 -13.13 2.91
N TYR A 324 -36.95 -12.92 3.88
CA TYR A 324 -37.33 -12.37 5.20
C TYR A 324 -38.10 -11.06 5.05
N GLY A 325 -39.27 -10.98 5.69
CA GLY A 325 -40.23 -9.88 5.56
C GLY A 325 -41.16 -9.97 4.34
N ALA A 326 -41.01 -10.96 3.46
CA ALA A 326 -41.96 -11.22 2.39
C ALA A 326 -43.32 -11.60 2.99
N THR A 327 -44.38 -11.02 2.44
CA THR A 327 -45.76 -11.28 2.83
C THR A 327 -46.46 -11.98 1.68
N CYS A 328 -47.05 -13.13 1.96
CA CYS A 328 -47.85 -13.91 1.03
C CYS A 328 -49.31 -13.87 1.46
N GLU A 329 -50.17 -13.36 0.58
CA GLU A 329 -51.62 -13.30 0.75
C GLU A 329 -52.28 -14.47 0.02
N PHE A 330 -53.29 -15.05 0.67
CA PHE A 330 -53.99 -16.24 0.21
C PHE A 330 -55.44 -15.91 -0.11
N SER A 331 -55.98 -16.59 -1.10
CA SER A 331 -57.36 -16.42 -1.52
C SER A 331 -57.88 -17.70 -2.14
N CYS A 332 -59.19 -17.92 -2.08
CA CYS A 332 -59.81 -19.15 -2.58
C CYS A 332 -60.58 -18.88 -3.87
N ILE A 333 -60.66 -19.90 -4.73
CA ILE A 333 -61.58 -19.86 -5.86
C ILE A 333 -63.02 -19.89 -5.33
N GLY A 334 -63.95 -19.36 -6.12
CA GLY A 334 -65.34 -19.28 -5.69
C GLY A 334 -65.88 -20.62 -5.26
N GLY A 335 -66.52 -20.64 -4.09
CA GLY A 335 -67.23 -21.82 -3.58
C GLY A 335 -66.42 -22.57 -2.55
N TYR A 336 -65.20 -22.07 -2.31
CA TYR A 336 -64.38 -22.40 -1.17
C TYR A 336 -64.22 -21.16 -0.30
N GLU A 337 -64.04 -21.39 0.99
CA GLU A 337 -63.79 -20.41 2.02
C GLU A 337 -62.42 -20.69 2.64
N LEU A 338 -61.68 -19.61 2.89
CA LEU A 338 -60.34 -19.70 3.47
C LEU A 338 -60.43 -20.10 4.94
N GLN A 339 -59.74 -21.18 5.30
CA GLN A 339 -59.49 -21.57 6.68
C GLN A 339 -58.01 -21.33 6.99
N GLY A 340 -57.71 -20.77 8.16
CA GLY A 340 -56.36 -20.41 8.56
C GLY A 340 -56.05 -18.93 8.34
N SER A 341 -54.78 -18.60 8.09
CA SER A 341 -54.33 -17.20 8.03
C SER A 341 -54.47 -16.62 6.61
N PRO A 342 -55.15 -15.46 6.43
CA PRO A 342 -55.31 -14.82 5.12
C PRO A 342 -54.01 -14.27 4.54
N ALA A 343 -53.02 -14.01 5.39
CA ALA A 343 -51.67 -13.65 4.98
C ALA A 343 -50.65 -14.28 5.92
N ARG A 344 -49.47 -14.63 5.38
CA ARG A 344 -48.32 -15.13 6.15
C ARG A 344 -47.09 -14.31 5.83
N VAL A 345 -46.26 -14.05 6.83
CA VAL A 345 -45.04 -13.24 6.72
C VAL A 345 -43.83 -14.10 7.08
N CYS A 346 -42.78 -14.06 6.26
CA CYS A 346 -41.54 -14.76 6.54
C CYS A 346 -40.78 -14.05 7.67
N GLN A 347 -40.62 -14.73 8.81
CA GLN A 347 -40.06 -14.17 10.04
C GLN A 347 -38.55 -14.34 10.13
N SER A 348 -37.94 -13.65 11.10
CA SER A 348 -36.50 -13.67 11.34
C SER A 348 -35.99 -15.00 11.89
N ASN A 349 -36.86 -15.95 12.24
CA ASN A 349 -36.48 -17.31 12.63
C ASN A 349 -36.54 -18.29 11.45
N LEU A 350 -36.74 -17.81 10.21
CA LEU A 350 -36.92 -18.60 8.99
C LEU A 350 -38.23 -19.42 8.96
N ALA A 351 -39.19 -19.09 9.83
CA ALA A 351 -40.52 -19.66 9.83
C ALA A 351 -41.55 -18.66 9.30
N TRP A 352 -42.67 -19.19 8.80
CA TRP A 352 -43.82 -18.38 8.39
C TRP A 352 -44.74 -18.12 9.57
N SER A 353 -45.21 -16.88 9.70
CA SER A 353 -46.21 -16.53 10.71
C SER A 353 -47.55 -17.23 10.46
N GLY A 354 -48.38 -17.30 11.50
CA GLY A 354 -49.75 -17.81 11.39
C GLY A 354 -49.85 -19.31 11.09
N THR A 355 -51.06 -19.73 10.75
CA THR A 355 -51.42 -21.11 10.42
C THR A 355 -51.47 -21.33 8.91
N GLU A 356 -51.22 -22.56 8.48
CA GLU A 356 -51.31 -22.93 7.07
C GLU A 356 -52.73 -22.71 6.52
N PRO A 357 -52.88 -21.98 5.40
CA PRO A 357 -54.16 -21.68 4.80
C PRO A 357 -54.65 -22.85 3.94
N THR A 358 -55.92 -23.20 4.07
CA THR A 358 -56.60 -24.19 3.22
C THR A 358 -57.90 -23.62 2.70
N CYS A 359 -58.32 -24.02 1.50
CA CYS A 359 -59.59 -23.63 0.92
C CYS A 359 -60.58 -24.78 1.06
N ALA A 360 -61.55 -24.63 1.96
CA ALA A 360 -62.57 -25.65 2.22
C ALA A 360 -63.88 -25.28 1.52
N ALA A 361 -64.63 -26.24 1.00
CA ALA A 361 -65.89 -25.96 0.32
C ALA A 361 -66.85 -25.19 1.24
N MET A 362 -67.42 -24.11 0.72
CA MET A 362 -68.30 -23.22 1.47
C MET A 362 -69.54 -23.98 1.95
N ASN A 363 -69.76 -23.98 3.26
CA ASN A 363 -70.89 -24.68 3.87
C ASN A 363 -72.11 -23.77 3.98
N VAL A 364 -72.92 -23.70 2.93
CA VAL A 364 -74.16 -22.89 2.92
C VAL A 364 -75.21 -23.48 3.87
N ASN A 365 -75.59 -22.75 4.91
CA ASN A 365 -76.67 -23.11 5.81
C ASN A 365 -78.03 -22.68 5.25
N VAL A 366 -78.79 -23.65 4.74
CA VAL A 366 -80.15 -23.46 4.21
C VAL A 366 -81.25 -23.53 5.27
N GLY A 367 -80.91 -23.86 6.52
CA GLY A 367 -81.84 -23.95 7.66
C GLY A 367 -82.02 -22.64 8.43
N VAL A 368 -81.62 -21.51 7.85
CA VAL A 368 -81.77 -20.18 8.46
C VAL A 368 -83.22 -19.71 8.46
N ARG A 369 -83.56 -18.81 9.39
CA ARG A 369 -84.94 -18.33 9.60
C ARG A 369 -85.38 -17.23 8.63
N THR A 370 -84.44 -16.47 8.08
CA THR A 370 -84.72 -15.30 7.24
C THR A 370 -83.96 -15.35 5.91
N ALA A 371 -84.57 -14.83 4.85
CA ALA A 371 -83.90 -14.69 3.55
C ALA A 371 -82.66 -13.79 3.61
N ALA A 372 -82.69 -12.74 4.43
CA ALA A 372 -81.52 -11.88 4.66
C ALA A 372 -80.34 -12.67 5.25
N ALA A 373 -80.57 -13.52 6.26
CA ALA A 373 -79.52 -14.38 6.84
C ALA A 373 -79.00 -15.45 5.86
N LEU A 374 -79.79 -15.82 4.86
CA LEU A 374 -79.32 -16.67 3.77
C LEU A 374 -78.40 -15.88 2.83
N LEU A 375 -78.81 -14.68 2.41
CA LEU A 375 -78.06 -13.83 1.49
C LEU A 375 -76.73 -13.33 2.10
N ASP A 376 -76.72 -13.03 3.39
CA ASP A 376 -75.54 -12.59 4.15
C ASP A 376 -74.38 -13.59 4.07
N GLN A 377 -74.68 -14.90 3.99
CA GLN A 377 -73.66 -15.93 3.80
C GLN A 377 -72.86 -15.74 2.51
N PHE A 378 -73.43 -15.09 1.49
CA PHE A 378 -72.79 -14.86 0.20
C PHE A 378 -72.20 -13.45 0.03
N TYR A 379 -72.48 -12.54 0.96
CA TYR A 379 -72.00 -11.15 0.91
C TYR A 379 -70.47 -11.10 0.83
N GLU A 380 -69.95 -10.27 -0.07
CA GLU A 380 -68.53 -10.16 -0.49
C GLU A 380 -67.87 -11.44 -1.04
N LYS A 381 -68.53 -12.60 -0.92
CA LYS A 381 -67.99 -13.91 -1.28
C LYS A 381 -68.39 -14.35 -2.68
N ARG A 382 -69.69 -14.39 -2.99
CA ARG A 382 -70.21 -14.97 -4.26
C ARG A 382 -71.40 -14.16 -4.81
N ARG A 383 -71.51 -14.17 -6.14
CA ARG A 383 -72.69 -13.67 -6.88
C ARG A 383 -73.77 -14.73 -6.84
N LEU A 384 -75.04 -14.34 -6.89
CA LEU A 384 -76.16 -15.27 -6.93
C LEU A 384 -76.89 -15.16 -8.27
N LEU A 385 -77.16 -16.31 -8.90
CA LEU A 385 -78.08 -16.41 -10.02
C LEU A 385 -79.30 -17.19 -9.54
N ILE A 386 -80.40 -16.49 -9.28
CA ILE A 386 -81.62 -17.09 -8.77
C ILE A 386 -82.52 -17.41 -9.94
N VAL A 387 -82.80 -18.69 -10.18
CA VAL A 387 -83.66 -19.19 -11.25
C VAL A 387 -85.00 -19.60 -10.66
N SER A 388 -86.06 -18.88 -11.02
CA SER A 388 -87.41 -19.03 -10.48
C SER A 388 -88.38 -19.50 -11.56
N THR A 389 -89.24 -20.48 -11.22
CA THR A 389 -90.27 -21.02 -12.12
C THR A 389 -91.53 -21.45 -11.35
N PRO A 390 -92.73 -21.34 -11.93
CA PRO A 390 -93.96 -21.83 -11.29
C PRO A 390 -94.03 -23.36 -11.23
N THR A 391 -93.36 -24.10 -12.12
CA THR A 391 -93.36 -25.57 -12.12
C THR A 391 -92.04 -26.16 -12.62
N ALA A 392 -91.69 -27.37 -12.15
CA ALA A 392 -90.51 -28.11 -12.61
C ALA A 392 -90.62 -28.59 -14.08
N ARG A 393 -91.83 -28.60 -14.65
CA ARG A 393 -92.09 -28.99 -16.04
C ARG A 393 -91.90 -27.83 -17.02
N ASN A 394 -91.68 -26.60 -16.53
CA ASN A 394 -91.47 -25.43 -17.37
C ASN A 394 -90.26 -25.63 -18.30
N LEU A 395 -90.48 -25.44 -19.60
CA LEU A 395 -89.47 -25.67 -20.64
C LEU A 395 -88.26 -24.74 -20.50
N LEU A 396 -88.49 -23.44 -20.23
CA LEU A 396 -87.44 -22.44 -20.11
C LEU A 396 -86.51 -22.77 -18.93
N TYR A 397 -87.08 -23.15 -17.79
CA TYR A 397 -86.32 -23.58 -16.62
C TYR A 397 -85.40 -24.78 -16.93
N ARG A 398 -85.93 -25.81 -17.58
CA ARG A 398 -85.15 -27.03 -17.90
C ARG A 398 -84.02 -26.74 -18.88
N LEU A 399 -84.30 -25.96 -19.94
CA LEU A 399 -83.29 -25.57 -20.92
C LEU A 399 -82.21 -24.70 -20.28
N GLN A 400 -82.59 -23.72 -19.46
CA GLN A 400 -81.64 -22.84 -18.78
C GLN A 400 -80.69 -23.60 -17.85
N LEU A 401 -81.22 -24.50 -17.01
CA LEU A 401 -80.35 -25.30 -16.13
C LEU A 401 -79.41 -26.23 -16.91
N GLY A 402 -79.87 -26.79 -18.03
CA GLY A 402 -79.01 -27.59 -18.91
C GLY A 402 -77.81 -26.79 -19.44
N MET A 403 -78.06 -25.55 -19.89
CA MET A 403 -76.98 -24.66 -20.35
C MET A 403 -76.02 -24.26 -19.22
N LEU A 404 -76.54 -23.96 -18.03
CA LEU A 404 -75.71 -23.58 -16.87
C LEU A 404 -74.84 -24.75 -16.39
N GLN A 405 -75.37 -25.97 -16.41
CA GLN A 405 -74.64 -27.17 -16.00
C GLN A 405 -73.44 -27.47 -16.91
N GLN A 406 -73.57 -27.24 -18.22
CA GLN A 406 -72.45 -27.38 -19.17
C GLN A 406 -71.37 -26.31 -18.97
N ALA A 407 -71.72 -25.16 -18.40
CA ALA A 407 -70.83 -24.02 -18.19
C ALA A 407 -70.32 -23.89 -16.73
N GLN A 408 -70.27 -24.99 -15.98
CA GLN A 408 -69.95 -24.99 -14.54
C GLN A 408 -68.60 -24.33 -14.23
N CYS A 409 -67.57 -24.61 -15.03
CA CYS A 409 -66.26 -23.97 -14.87
C CYS A 409 -66.35 -22.44 -14.97
N GLY A 410 -67.10 -21.92 -15.96
CA GLY A 410 -67.27 -20.48 -16.16
C GLY A 410 -68.06 -19.80 -15.05
N LEU A 411 -68.99 -20.52 -14.42
CA LEU A 411 -69.74 -20.07 -13.25
C LEU A 411 -68.82 -19.97 -12.02
N ASP A 412 -67.99 -20.99 -11.78
CA ASP A 412 -67.09 -21.03 -10.62
C ASP A 412 -65.97 -19.98 -10.73
N LEU A 413 -65.39 -19.75 -11.93
CA LEU A 413 -64.44 -18.64 -12.16
C LEU A 413 -65.03 -17.27 -11.85
N ARG A 414 -66.33 -17.09 -12.04
CA ARG A 414 -67.04 -15.82 -11.79
C ARG A 414 -67.70 -15.79 -10.41
N HIS A 415 -67.40 -16.77 -9.56
CA HIS A 415 -67.91 -16.87 -8.20
C HIS A 415 -69.45 -16.88 -8.16
N ILE A 416 -70.11 -17.55 -9.11
CA ILE A 416 -71.57 -17.59 -9.23
C ILE A 416 -72.14 -18.82 -8.51
N THR A 417 -73.16 -18.60 -7.66
CA THR A 417 -73.96 -19.67 -7.07
C THR A 417 -75.35 -19.64 -7.68
N VAL A 418 -75.77 -20.78 -8.24
CA VAL A 418 -77.13 -20.93 -8.77
C VAL A 418 -78.08 -21.34 -7.64
N VAL A 419 -79.17 -20.61 -7.49
CA VAL A 419 -80.25 -20.87 -6.53
C VAL A 419 -81.52 -21.16 -7.32
N GLU A 420 -82.15 -22.29 -7.10
CA GLU A 420 -83.37 -22.69 -7.81
C GLU A 420 -84.59 -22.47 -6.91
N LEU A 421 -85.64 -21.84 -7.42
CA LEU A 421 -86.93 -21.64 -6.76
C LEU A 421 -88.05 -22.21 -7.65
N VAL A 422 -88.55 -23.39 -7.31
CA VAL A 422 -89.45 -24.16 -8.17
C VAL A 422 -90.79 -24.40 -7.48
N GLY A 423 -91.88 -23.99 -8.11
CA GLY A 423 -93.23 -24.16 -7.57
C GLY A 423 -93.85 -22.86 -7.07
N VAL A 424 -95.01 -22.98 -6.43
CA VAL A 424 -95.73 -21.91 -5.73
C VAL A 424 -96.01 -22.40 -4.31
N PHE A 425 -96.00 -21.51 -3.32
CA PHE A 425 -96.28 -21.87 -1.94
C PHE A 425 -97.69 -22.50 -1.82
N PRO A 426 -97.88 -23.61 -1.06
CA PRO A 426 -96.97 -24.22 -0.08
C PRO A 426 -96.00 -25.27 -0.64
N THR A 427 -96.10 -25.63 -1.93
CA THR A 427 -95.25 -26.66 -2.56
C THR A 427 -93.95 -26.10 -3.17
N LEU A 428 -93.65 -24.83 -2.91
CA LEU A 428 -92.42 -24.16 -3.35
C LEU A 428 -91.20 -24.85 -2.75
N VAL A 429 -90.27 -25.26 -3.62
CA VAL A 429 -88.99 -25.84 -3.24
C VAL A 429 -87.88 -24.88 -3.62
N GLY A 430 -87.06 -24.51 -2.65
CA GLY A 430 -85.80 -23.83 -2.90
C GLY A 430 -84.64 -24.82 -2.89
N ARG A 431 -83.64 -24.65 -3.77
CA ARG A 431 -82.46 -25.53 -3.83
C ARG A 431 -81.19 -24.75 -4.12
N ILE A 432 -80.11 -25.14 -3.46
CA ILE A 432 -78.74 -24.71 -3.75
C ILE A 432 -77.87 -25.97 -3.85
N ARG A 433 -77.46 -26.35 -5.07
CA ARG A 433 -76.81 -27.65 -5.33
C ARG A 433 -77.66 -28.81 -4.76
N ALA A 434 -77.13 -29.61 -3.84
CA ALA A 434 -77.85 -30.71 -3.20
C ALA A 434 -78.71 -30.29 -1.99
N LYS A 435 -78.58 -29.04 -1.51
CA LYS A 435 -79.25 -28.58 -0.29
C LYS A 435 -80.63 -28.02 -0.59
N ILE A 436 -81.64 -28.50 0.12
CA ILE A 436 -83.04 -28.07 -0.02
C ILE A 436 -83.34 -27.00 1.03
N MET A 437 -83.88 -25.88 0.59
CA MET A 437 -84.34 -24.78 1.43
C MET A 437 -85.81 -25.01 1.83
N PRO A 438 -86.21 -24.70 3.09
CA PRO A 438 -87.61 -24.77 3.50
C PRO A 438 -88.52 -23.90 2.61
N PRO A 439 -89.77 -24.33 2.32
CA PRO A 439 -90.70 -23.56 1.48
C PRO A 439 -90.95 -22.13 1.96
N ALA A 440 -90.99 -21.92 3.28
CA ALA A 440 -91.13 -20.59 3.88
C ALA A 440 -89.93 -19.68 3.59
N LEU A 441 -88.70 -20.21 3.68
CA LEU A 441 -87.49 -19.47 3.37
C LEU A 441 -87.40 -19.15 1.88
N ALA A 442 -87.74 -20.12 1.02
CA ALA A 442 -87.82 -19.93 -0.42
C ALA A 442 -88.84 -18.84 -0.80
N LEU A 443 -90.00 -18.80 -0.13
CA LEU A 443 -91.01 -17.76 -0.32
C LEU A 443 -90.50 -16.39 0.12
N GLN A 444 -89.87 -16.30 1.30
CA GLN A 444 -89.28 -15.05 1.79
C GLN A 444 -88.23 -14.51 0.82
N LEU A 445 -87.36 -15.36 0.27
CA LEU A 445 -86.35 -14.94 -0.70
C LEU A 445 -86.99 -14.39 -1.96
N ARG A 446 -88.06 -15.04 -2.44
CA ARG A 446 -88.83 -14.59 -3.60
C ARG A 446 -89.48 -13.22 -3.36
N LEU A 447 -90.05 -13.00 -2.18
CA LEU A 447 -90.67 -11.73 -1.80
C LEU A 447 -89.63 -10.62 -1.62
N LEU A 448 -88.54 -10.90 -0.91
CA LEU A 448 -87.45 -9.95 -0.65
C LEU A 448 -86.86 -9.41 -1.95
N LEU A 449 -86.69 -10.29 -2.95
CA LEU A 449 -86.16 -9.93 -4.25
C LEU A 449 -87.25 -9.63 -5.29
N GLN A 450 -88.51 -9.49 -4.89
CA GLN A 450 -89.63 -9.15 -5.79
C GLN A 450 -89.67 -10.03 -7.06
N ILE A 451 -89.49 -11.34 -6.91
CA ILE A 451 -89.46 -12.31 -8.01
C ILE A 451 -90.90 -12.77 -8.31
N PRO A 452 -91.35 -12.79 -9.57
CA PRO A 452 -92.71 -13.20 -9.89
C PRO A 452 -92.99 -14.67 -9.55
N LEU A 453 -94.23 -14.95 -9.11
CA LEU A 453 -94.68 -16.28 -8.67
C LEU A 453 -95.10 -17.19 -9.83
N TYR A 454 -95.67 -16.61 -10.89
CA TYR A 454 -96.39 -17.34 -11.94
C TYR A 454 -95.67 -17.34 -13.30
N SER A 455 -94.47 -16.78 -13.38
CA SER A 455 -93.66 -16.75 -14.60
C SER A 455 -92.25 -17.22 -14.33
N PHE A 456 -91.60 -17.68 -15.40
CA PHE A 456 -90.16 -17.93 -15.37
C PHE A 456 -89.45 -16.58 -15.23
N SER A 457 -88.49 -16.51 -14.32
CA SER A 457 -87.65 -15.33 -14.12
C SER A 457 -86.32 -15.74 -13.51
N MET A 458 -85.25 -15.06 -13.92
CA MET A 458 -83.95 -15.15 -13.27
C MET A 458 -83.53 -13.79 -12.75
N VAL A 459 -82.86 -13.77 -11.61
CA VAL A 459 -82.28 -12.56 -11.00
C VAL A 459 -80.81 -12.78 -10.75
N LEU A 460 -79.98 -11.89 -11.28
CA LEU A 460 -78.54 -11.84 -11.02
C LEU A 460 -78.28 -10.82 -9.91
N VAL A 461 -77.73 -11.30 -8.79
CA VAL A 461 -77.34 -10.49 -7.64
C VAL A 461 -75.81 -10.47 -7.55
N ASP A 462 -75.22 -9.29 -7.37
CA ASP A 462 -73.78 -9.15 -7.19
C ASP A 462 -73.31 -9.57 -5.79
N LYS A 463 -72.00 -9.48 -5.54
CA LYS A 463 -71.40 -9.84 -4.24
C LYS A 463 -71.83 -8.92 -3.10
N HIS A 464 -72.33 -7.71 -3.37
CA HIS A 464 -72.83 -6.81 -2.33
C HIS A 464 -74.33 -6.98 -2.09
N GLY A 465 -74.95 -8.02 -2.68
CA GLY A 465 -76.39 -8.26 -2.54
C GLY A 465 -77.25 -7.34 -3.41
N MET A 466 -76.68 -6.62 -4.38
CA MET A 466 -77.45 -5.74 -5.25
C MET A 466 -77.98 -6.49 -6.47
N ASP A 467 -79.26 -6.28 -6.78
CA ASP A 467 -79.90 -6.74 -8.00
C ASP A 467 -79.30 -6.01 -9.22
N LYS A 468 -78.72 -6.77 -10.16
CA LYS A 468 -78.03 -6.23 -11.33
C LYS A 468 -78.82 -6.39 -12.61
N GLU A 469 -79.44 -7.54 -12.80
CA GLU A 469 -80.09 -7.88 -14.06
C GLU A 469 -81.17 -8.93 -13.83
N ARG A 470 -82.27 -8.79 -14.59
CA ARG A 470 -83.41 -9.71 -14.53
C ARG A 470 -83.70 -10.27 -15.91
N PHE A 471 -83.79 -11.58 -16.01
CA PHE A 471 -84.08 -12.27 -17.26
C PHE A 471 -85.47 -12.91 -17.20
N ILE A 472 -86.32 -12.63 -18.18
CA ILE A 472 -87.63 -13.26 -18.35
C ILE A 472 -87.64 -14.33 -19.46
N SER A 473 -86.49 -14.55 -20.10
CA SER A 473 -86.26 -15.51 -21.18
C SER A 473 -84.91 -16.21 -20.98
N LEU A 474 -84.57 -17.15 -21.86
CA LEU A 474 -83.28 -17.87 -21.81
C LEU A 474 -82.10 -16.91 -22.01
N VAL A 475 -81.04 -17.13 -21.25
CA VAL A 475 -79.76 -16.42 -21.41
C VAL A 475 -78.64 -17.43 -21.63
N THR A 476 -77.84 -17.22 -22.68
CA THR A 476 -76.68 -18.08 -22.92
C THR A 476 -75.62 -17.84 -21.85
N PRO A 477 -74.86 -18.88 -21.44
CA PRO A 477 -73.78 -18.70 -20.47
C PRO A 477 -72.79 -17.61 -20.91
N MET A 478 -72.47 -17.52 -22.19
CA MET A 478 -71.58 -16.50 -22.73
C MET A 478 -72.11 -15.07 -22.53
N ALA A 479 -73.40 -14.82 -22.81
CA ALA A 479 -74.00 -13.51 -22.60
C ALA A 479 -74.03 -13.14 -21.11
N LEU A 480 -74.36 -14.09 -20.23
CA LEU A 480 -74.32 -13.92 -18.78
C LEU A 480 -72.89 -13.59 -18.30
N PHE A 481 -71.90 -14.30 -18.80
CA PHE A 481 -70.49 -14.10 -18.44
C PHE A 481 -69.97 -12.74 -18.90
N ASN A 482 -70.27 -12.35 -20.14
CA ASN A 482 -69.90 -11.04 -20.68
C ASN A 482 -70.48 -9.90 -19.84
N LEU A 483 -71.74 -10.02 -19.41
CA LEU A 483 -72.36 -9.04 -18.52
C LEU A 483 -71.61 -8.95 -17.18
N ILE A 484 -71.35 -10.09 -16.54
CA ILE A 484 -70.68 -10.13 -15.24
C ILE A 484 -69.26 -9.57 -15.32
N ASP A 485 -68.55 -9.84 -16.43
CA ASP A 485 -67.20 -9.35 -16.70
C ASP A 485 -67.14 -7.82 -16.87
N THR A 486 -68.28 -7.13 -17.04
CA THR A 486 -68.34 -5.67 -16.99
C THR A 486 -68.30 -5.09 -15.57
N PHE A 487 -68.60 -5.89 -14.54
CA PHE A 487 -68.73 -5.40 -13.17
C PHE A 487 -67.36 -4.94 -12.61
N PRO A 488 -67.28 -3.82 -11.87
CA PRO A 488 -66.02 -3.27 -11.37
C PRO A 488 -65.18 -4.28 -10.58
N LEU A 489 -65.76 -4.93 -9.56
CA LEU A 489 -65.09 -5.97 -8.78
C LEU A 489 -64.67 -7.18 -9.62
N ARG A 490 -65.38 -7.46 -10.73
CA ARG A 490 -65.03 -8.58 -11.61
C ARG A 490 -63.77 -8.28 -12.40
N LYS A 491 -63.55 -7.04 -12.83
CA LYS A 491 -62.35 -6.64 -13.57
C LYS A 491 -61.07 -6.87 -12.75
N GLU A 492 -61.12 -6.54 -11.45
CA GLU A 492 -60.00 -6.81 -10.53
C GLU A 492 -59.76 -8.32 -10.35
N GLU A 493 -60.82 -9.11 -10.18
CA GLU A 493 -60.74 -10.57 -10.13
C GLU A 493 -60.13 -11.15 -11.42
N MET A 494 -60.45 -10.61 -12.59
CA MET A 494 -59.91 -11.08 -13.88
C MET A 494 -58.40 -10.85 -14.01
N VAL A 495 -57.89 -9.70 -13.54
CA VAL A 495 -56.45 -9.41 -13.55
C VAL A 495 -55.71 -10.43 -12.69
N LEU A 496 -56.21 -10.69 -11.48
CA LEU A 496 -55.64 -11.69 -10.58
C LEU A 496 -55.71 -13.09 -11.19
N GLN A 497 -56.83 -13.47 -11.82
CA GLN A 497 -56.97 -14.79 -12.46
C GLN A 497 -56.03 -14.98 -13.65
N ALA A 498 -55.81 -13.93 -14.45
CA ALA A 498 -54.91 -13.96 -15.60
C ALA A 498 -53.44 -14.08 -15.20
N GLU A 499 -52.99 -13.35 -14.16
CA GLU A 499 -51.66 -13.49 -13.56
C GLU A 499 -51.36 -14.93 -13.10
N MET A 500 -52.43 -15.68 -12.82
CA MET A 500 -52.39 -17.02 -12.26
C MET A 500 -52.65 -18.15 -13.25
N GLY A 501 -52.88 -17.82 -14.53
CA GLY A 501 -53.15 -18.80 -15.57
C GLY A 501 -54.48 -19.56 -15.40
N GLN A 502 -55.47 -18.98 -14.71
CA GLN A 502 -56.79 -19.59 -14.60
C GLN A 502 -57.60 -19.37 -15.88
N THR A 503 -57.75 -20.43 -16.67
CA THR A 503 -58.66 -20.47 -17.81
C THR A 503 -59.55 -21.69 -17.74
N CYS A 504 -60.82 -21.55 -18.11
CA CYS A 504 -61.61 -22.70 -18.50
C CYS A 504 -61.20 -23.07 -19.93
N ASN A 505 -60.58 -24.24 -20.11
CA ASN A 505 -60.49 -24.80 -21.45
C ASN A 505 -61.90 -25.19 -21.87
N THR A 506 -62.36 -24.59 -22.98
CA THR A 506 -63.67 -24.83 -23.59
C THR A 506 -63.84 -26.26 -24.04
#